data_AF-A0A5N7A4C7-F1
#
_entry.id   AF-A0A5N7A4C7-F1
#
_cell.length_a   1.000
_cell.length_b   1.000
_cell.length_c   1.000
_cell.angle_alpha   90.00
_cell.angle_beta   90.00
_cell.angle_gamma   90.00
#
_symmetry.space_group_name_H-M   'P 1'
#
loop_
_entity.id
_entity.type
_entity.pdbx_description
1 polymer ?
#
loop_
_entity_poly.entity_id
_entity_poly.type
_entity_poly.pdbx_seq_one_letter_code
_entity_poly.pdbx_strand_id
1 'polypeptide(L)'
;MISVPGVSVAISPPGWSDSNPYLSPLGSEYRLGVPLFIEAGTSEVLYDDIVQFALNMKEKGTEVELHEAPHGVHATFGIADALGMPEIAIDGHARRARFIARTGAE
;
A
#
# COMPACT_ATOMS: atom_id res chain seq x y z
N MET A 1 -5.57 -7.46 -5.49
CA MET A 1 -5.37 -8.63 -6.37
C MET A 1 -5.15 -8.12 -7.77
N ILE A 2 -4.09 -8.54 -8.47
CA ILE A 2 -3.88 -8.17 -9.87
C ILE A 2 -5.07 -8.69 -10.69
N SER A 3 -6.02 -7.82 -11.02
CA SER A 3 -7.14 -8.14 -11.89
C SER A 3 -6.90 -7.46 -13.24
N VAL A 4 -6.16 -8.15 -14.10
CA VAL A 4 -6.19 -7.82 -15.53
C VAL A 4 -7.37 -8.59 -16.12
N PRO A 5 -8.30 -7.96 -16.86
CA PRO A 5 -9.36 -8.68 -17.55
C PRO A 5 -8.77 -9.80 -18.42
N GLY A 6 -9.04 -11.06 -18.06
CA GLY A 6 -8.51 -12.24 -18.76
C GLY A 6 -7.20 -12.82 -18.23
N VAL A 7 -6.55 -12.21 -17.24
CA VAL A 7 -5.37 -12.78 -16.55
C VAL A 7 -5.48 -12.49 -15.05
N SER A 8 -6.15 -13.39 -14.32
CA SER A 8 -5.95 -13.56 -12.88
C SER A 8 -4.93 -14.67 -12.69
N VAL A 9 -3.73 -14.35 -12.20
CA VAL A 9 -2.81 -15.36 -11.66
C VAL A 9 -2.78 -15.19 -10.15
N ALA A 10 -3.92 -15.46 -9.52
CA ALA A 10 -3.94 -15.75 -8.09
C ALA A 10 -3.45 -17.19 -7.91
N ILE A 11 -2.25 -17.35 -7.34
CA ILE A 11 -1.77 -18.66 -6.92
C ILE A 11 -2.17 -18.83 -5.45
N SER A 12 -3.36 -19.37 -5.23
CA SER A 12 -3.83 -19.73 -3.90
C SER A 12 -3.35 -21.14 -3.52
N PRO A 13 -2.96 -21.38 -2.25
CA PRO A 13 -2.74 -22.73 -1.76
C PRO A 13 -3.94 -23.64 -2.02
N PRO A 14 -3.75 -24.96 -2.23
CA PRO A 14 -4.87 -25.88 -2.44
C PRO A 14 -5.94 -25.77 -1.35
N GLY A 15 -7.19 -25.58 -1.77
CA GLY A 15 -8.34 -25.43 -0.86
C GLY A 15 -8.53 -24.03 -0.27
N TRP A 16 -7.70 -23.05 -0.64
CA TRP A 16 -7.88 -21.66 -0.22
C TRP A 16 -8.58 -20.86 -1.31
N SER A 17 -9.57 -20.06 -0.91
CA SER A 17 -10.19 -19.07 -1.79
C SER A 17 -9.21 -17.92 -2.04
N ASP A 18 -9.23 -17.35 -3.25
CA ASP A 18 -8.49 -16.11 -3.58
C ASP A 18 -8.96 -14.93 -2.72
N SER A 19 -10.20 -15.00 -2.20
CA SER A 19 -10.77 -14.04 -1.26
C SER A 19 -10.42 -14.33 0.20
N ASN A 20 -9.51 -15.28 0.49
CA ASN A 20 -9.11 -15.56 1.86
C ASN A 20 -8.43 -14.30 2.44
N PRO A 21 -8.86 -13.81 3.62
CA PRO A 21 -8.35 -12.56 4.22
C PRO A 21 -6.84 -12.57 4.47
N TYR A 22 -6.22 -13.74 4.61
CA TYR A 22 -4.78 -13.91 4.79
C TYR A 22 -3.99 -13.95 3.47
N LEU A 23 -4.68 -14.03 2.32
CA LEU A 23 -4.08 -13.90 0.98
C LEU A 23 -4.37 -12.51 0.38
N SER A 24 -5.63 -12.08 0.49
CA SER A 24 -6.15 -10.84 -0.07
C SER A 24 -6.79 -10.01 1.04
N PRO A 25 -6.04 -9.09 1.67
CA PRO A 25 -6.59 -8.25 2.74
C PRO A 25 -7.61 -7.23 2.22
N LEU A 26 -7.55 -6.87 0.93
CA LEU A 26 -8.53 -6.02 0.27
C LEU A 26 -9.92 -6.69 0.27
N GLY A 27 -10.92 -6.00 0.81
CA GLY A 27 -12.27 -6.52 1.03
C GLY A 27 -12.48 -7.25 2.36
N SER A 28 -11.42 -7.40 3.17
CA SER A 28 -11.44 -8.02 4.50
C SER A 28 -10.95 -7.07 5.60
N GLU A 29 -11.09 -5.77 5.40
CA GLU A 29 -10.58 -4.74 6.30
C GLU A 29 -11.30 -4.74 7.66
N TYR A 30 -10.52 -4.51 8.71
CA TYR A 30 -11.00 -4.33 10.08
C TYR A 30 -10.23 -3.19 10.75
N ARG A 31 -10.78 -2.64 11.84
CA ARG A 31 -10.13 -1.56 12.58
C ARG A 31 -8.85 -2.05 13.24
N LEU A 32 -7.72 -1.39 12.99
CA LEU A 32 -6.49 -1.63 13.72
C LEU A 32 -6.38 -0.72 14.95
N GLY A 33 -5.68 -1.22 15.97
CA GLY A 33 -5.29 -0.42 17.15
C GLY A 33 -4.04 0.43 16.93
N VAL A 34 -3.41 0.32 15.76
CA VAL A 34 -2.20 1.06 15.35
C VAL A 34 -2.46 1.77 14.03
N PRO A 35 -1.83 2.94 13.80
CA PRO A 35 -1.99 3.66 12.55
C PRO A 35 -1.20 2.99 11.41
N LEU A 36 -1.66 3.20 10.17
CA LEU A 36 -1.00 2.70 8.96
C LEU A 36 -0.39 3.84 8.14
N PHE A 37 0.82 3.61 7.66
CA PHE A 37 1.46 4.44 6.63
C PHE A 37 1.60 3.61 5.36
N ILE A 38 1.00 4.08 4.27
CA ILE A 38 0.92 3.37 3.00
C ILE A 38 1.53 4.25 1.92
N GLU A 39 2.36 3.64 1.06
CA GLU A 39 3.03 4.30 -0.05
C GLU A 39 2.60 3.63 -1.36
N ALA A 40 2.31 4.43 -2.39
CA ALA A 40 1.94 3.94 -3.71
C ALA A 40 2.54 4.81 -4.82
N GLY A 41 3.01 4.19 -5.90
CA GLY A 41 3.31 4.90 -7.14
C GLY A 41 2.07 5.00 -8.02
N THR A 42 1.76 6.17 -8.59
CA THR A 42 0.54 6.34 -9.40
C THR A 42 0.59 5.68 -10.78
N SER A 43 1.70 5.02 -11.12
CA SER A 43 1.92 4.30 -12.39
C SER A 43 2.26 2.83 -12.18
N GLU A 44 1.87 2.25 -11.03
CA GLU A 44 1.95 0.82 -10.79
C GLU A 44 0.60 0.12 -10.97
N VAL A 45 0.62 -1.14 -11.41
CA VAL A 45 -0.61 -1.94 -11.64
C VAL A 45 -1.42 -2.19 -10.36
N LEU A 46 -0.78 -2.04 -9.19
CA LEU A 46 -1.40 -2.26 -7.88
C LEU A 46 -2.05 -0.99 -7.30
N TYR A 47 -1.94 0.16 -7.98
CA TYR A 47 -2.33 1.45 -7.43
C TYR A 47 -3.78 1.47 -6.95
N ASP A 48 -4.73 1.06 -7.80
CA ASP A 48 -6.16 1.08 -7.46
C ASP A 48 -6.48 0.20 -6.24
N ASP A 49 -5.85 -0.98 -6.14
CA ASP A 49 -6.00 -1.89 -5.00
C ASP A 49 -5.45 -1.28 -3.70
N ILE A 50 -4.28 -0.63 -3.77
CA ILE A 50 -3.63 0.01 -2.62
C ILE A 50 -4.49 1.18 -2.12
N VAL A 51 -4.97 2.02 -3.03
CA VAL A 51 -5.84 3.17 -2.70
C VAL A 51 -7.15 2.68 -2.10
N GLN A 52 -7.79 1.67 -2.71
CA GLN A 52 -9.04 1.13 -2.20
C GLN A 52 -8.87 0.51 -0.80
N PHE A 53 -7.79 -0.23 -0.57
CA PHE A 53 -7.48 -0.78 0.75
C PHE A 53 -7.28 0.34 1.78
N ALA A 54 -6.52 1.39 1.45
CA ALA A 54 -6.31 2.53 2.33
C ALA A 54 -7.62 3.25 2.69
N LEU A 55 -8.51 3.43 1.72
CA LEU A 55 -9.85 4.01 1.94
C LEU A 55 -10.70 3.13 2.84
N ASN A 56 -10.77 1.83 2.57
CA ASN A 56 -11.54 0.88 3.38
C ASN A 56 -11.02 0.85 4.83
N MET A 57 -9.70 0.87 5.03
CA MET A 57 -9.11 0.92 6.36
C MET A 57 -9.49 2.20 7.13
N LYS A 58 -9.53 3.36 6.45
CA LYS A 58 -10.04 4.62 7.03
C LYS A 58 -11.51 4.49 7.42
N GLU A 59 -12.34 3.91 6.55
CA GLU A 59 -13.77 3.69 6.82
C GLU A 59 -14.01 2.78 8.04
N LYS A 60 -13.13 1.80 8.27
CA LYS A 60 -13.17 0.96 9.49
C LYS A 60 -12.68 1.69 10.75
N GLY A 61 -12.20 2.94 10.63
CA GLY A 61 -11.74 3.75 11.76
C GLY A 61 -10.27 3.52 12.13
N THR A 62 -9.46 2.99 11.20
CA THR A 62 -8.00 2.99 11.33
C THR A 62 -7.46 4.36 10.91
N GLU A 63 -6.51 4.92 11.67
CA GLU A 63 -5.74 6.08 11.21
C GLU A 63 -4.84 5.64 10.05
N VAL A 64 -4.99 6.24 8.88
CA VAL A 64 -4.21 5.89 7.69
C VAL A 64 -3.66 7.15 7.04
N GLU A 65 -2.35 7.16 6.83
CA GLU A 65 -1.66 8.13 5.97
C GLU A 65 -1.27 7.43 4.67
N LEU A 66 -1.85 7.87 3.55
CA LEU A 66 -1.52 7.39 2.21
C LEU A 66 -0.64 8.45 1.54
N HIS A 67 0.52 8.03 1.05
CA HIS A 67 1.44 8.86 0.30
C HIS A 67 1.61 8.33 -1.12
N GLU A 68 1.28 9.17 -2.09
CA GLU A 68 1.32 8.82 -3.50
C GLU A 68 2.49 9.53 -4.18
N ALA A 69 3.30 8.78 -4.91
CA ALA A 69 4.35 9.30 -5.78
C ALA A 69 3.80 9.48 -7.21
N PRO A 70 3.62 10.72 -7.70
CA PRO A 70 3.20 10.96 -9.07
C PRO A 70 4.17 10.32 -10.06
N HIS A 71 3.62 9.60 -11.04
CA HIS A 71 4.37 8.83 -12.04
C HIS A 71 5.25 7.70 -11.48
N GLY A 72 5.12 7.39 -10.20
CA GLY A 72 5.88 6.35 -9.54
C GLY A 72 5.49 4.95 -10.03
N VAL A 73 6.48 4.10 -10.28
CA VAL A 73 6.31 2.67 -10.59
C VAL A 73 6.23 1.81 -9.32
N HIS A 74 6.13 0.50 -9.49
CA HIS A 74 6.15 -0.42 -8.36
C HIS A 74 7.42 -0.24 -7.50
N ALA A 75 7.25 -0.16 -6.19
CA ALA A 75 8.31 0.05 -5.20
C ALA A 75 9.10 1.37 -5.35
N THR A 76 8.50 2.42 -5.96
CA THR A 76 9.15 3.71 -6.27
C THR A 76 10.07 4.20 -5.14
N PHE A 77 9.59 4.31 -3.91
CA PHE A 77 10.36 4.89 -2.79
C PHE A 77 11.60 4.07 -2.40
N GLY A 78 11.63 2.77 -2.70
CA GLY A 78 12.78 1.91 -2.44
C GLY A 78 13.81 1.88 -3.58
N ILE A 79 13.39 2.20 -4.80
CA ILE A 79 14.26 2.17 -6.00
C ILE A 79 14.46 3.54 -6.65
N ALA A 80 14.00 4.62 -6.02
CA ALA A 80 13.98 5.97 -6.59
C ALA A 80 15.36 6.44 -7.07
N ASP A 81 16.43 6.14 -6.32
CA ASP A 81 17.80 6.46 -6.73
C ASP A 81 18.19 5.76 -8.04
N ALA A 82 17.81 4.49 -8.20
CA ALA A 82 18.08 3.72 -9.43
C ALA A 82 17.26 4.23 -10.64
N LEU A 83 16.12 4.90 -10.38
CA LEU A 83 15.29 5.54 -11.39
C LEU A 83 15.75 6.98 -11.71
N GLY A 84 16.76 7.50 -11.01
CA GLY A 84 17.20 8.88 -11.17
C GLY A 84 16.22 9.91 -10.58
N MET A 85 15.45 9.51 -9.55
CA MET A 85 14.43 10.32 -8.88
C MET A 85 14.69 10.45 -7.37
N PRO A 86 15.91 10.80 -6.92
CA PRO A 86 16.30 10.77 -5.50
C PRO A 86 15.39 11.62 -4.59
N GLU A 87 14.80 12.68 -5.12
CA GLU A 87 13.84 13.53 -4.41
C GLU A 87 12.61 12.77 -3.91
N ILE A 88 12.15 11.74 -4.64
CA ILE A 88 11.01 10.91 -4.20
C ILE A 88 11.40 10.04 -3.01
N ALA A 89 12.60 9.44 -3.02
CA ALA A 89 13.11 8.69 -1.87
C ALA A 89 13.25 9.60 -0.64
N ILE A 90 13.85 10.79 -0.81
CA ILE A 90 14.05 11.75 0.27
C ILE A 90 12.72 12.17 0.89
N ASP A 91 11.73 12.57 0.08
CA ASP A 91 10.42 12.98 0.60
C ASP A 91 9.68 11.83 1.27
N GLY A 92 9.65 10.64 0.64
CA GLY A 92 9.03 9.44 1.21
C GLY A 92 9.62 9.04 2.55
N HIS A 93 10.96 8.96 2.64
CA HIS A 93 11.65 8.67 3.90
C HIS A 93 11.41 9.73 4.97
N ALA A 94 11.38 11.01 4.60
CA ALA A 94 11.11 12.08 5.54
C ALA A 94 9.67 12.02 6.08
N ARG A 95 8.68 11.71 5.24
CA ARG A 95 7.28 11.49 5.66
C ARG A 95 7.15 10.29 6.58
N ARG A 96 7.74 9.16 6.21
CA ARG A 96 7.75 7.96 7.04
C ARG A 96 8.38 8.22 8.41
N ALA A 97 9.51 8.93 8.44
CA ALA A 97 10.16 9.31 9.70
C ALA A 97 9.26 10.20 10.57
N ARG A 98 8.57 11.19 9.97
CA ARG A 98 7.60 12.03 10.70
C ARG A 98 6.41 11.23 11.22
N PHE A 99 5.89 10.30 10.42
CA PHE A 99 4.81 9.42 10.84
C PHE A 99 5.24 8.59 12.05
N ILE A 100 6.38 7.89 11.96
CA ILE A 100 6.94 7.09 13.06
C ILE A 100 7.16 7.95 14.31
N ALA A 101 7.71 9.16 14.18
CA ALA A 101 7.93 10.04 15.32
C ALA A 101 6.62 10.48 16.00
N ARG A 102 5.54 10.67 15.23
CA ARG A 102 4.21 11.04 15.75
C ARG A 102 3.49 9.86 16.41
N THR A 103 3.63 8.67 15.86
CA THR A 103 2.81 7.50 16.23
C THR A 103 3.56 6.47 17.07
N GLY A 104 4.89 6.55 17.12
CA GLY A 104 5.79 5.62 17.78
C GLY A 104 6.21 6.04 19.20
N ALA A 105 5.44 6.91 19.86
CA ALA A 105 5.63 7.18 21.27
C ALA A 105 4.94 6.08 22.10
N GLU A 106 5.75 5.28 22.80
CA GLU A 106 5.32 4.54 24.01
C GLU A 106 4.99 5.51 25.16
#